data_AF-A0A438KNW6-F1
#
_entry.id   AF-A0A438KNW6-F1
#
_cell.length_a   1.000
_cell.length_b   1.000
_cell.length_c   1.000
_cell.angle_alpha   90.00
_cell.angle_beta   90.00
_cell.angle_gamma   90.00
#
_symmetry.space_group_name_H-M   'P 1'
#
loop_
_entity.id
_entity.type
_entity.pdbx_description
1 polymer ?
#
loop_
_entity_poly.entity_id
_entity_poly.type
_entity_poly.pdbx_seq_one_letter_code
_entity_poly.pdbx_strand_id
1 'polypeptide(L)'
;MKPAVGKTYMFLPTEKDVWDAIRETYSDAENASQIFKLKMWLWQRKQGDREVTEYYTKMLGLWQDLDLNCEEEWECTGDSVQFKKKMENRESSSF
;
A
#
# COMPACT_ATOMS: atom_id res chain seq x y z
N MET A 1 9.19 13.20 19.91
CA MET A 1 9.07 14.02 18.67
C MET A 1 10.27 14.97 18.61
N LYS A 2 10.99 15.06 17.47
CA LYS A 2 12.07 16.06 17.33
C LYS A 2 11.45 17.47 17.39
N PRO A 3 11.98 18.42 18.18
CA PRO A 3 11.36 19.73 18.39
C PRO A 3 11.25 20.58 17.11
N ALA A 4 12.03 20.27 16.07
CA ALA A 4 11.91 20.91 14.75
C ALA A 4 10.65 20.48 13.98
N VAL A 5 10.19 19.24 14.15
CA VAL A 5 9.02 18.69 13.45
C VAL A 5 7.72 19.27 14.02
N GLY A 6 7.65 19.42 15.35
CA GLY A 6 6.46 19.96 16.02
C GLY A 6 6.13 21.42 15.64
N LYS A 7 7.12 22.23 15.23
CA LYS A 7 6.89 23.62 14.79
C LYS A 7 6.22 23.71 13.42
N THR A 8 6.49 22.76 12.52
CA THR A 8 5.95 22.77 11.15
C THR A 8 4.44 22.51 11.13
N TYR A 9 3.95 21.70 12.07
CA TYR A 9 2.54 21.28 12.14
C TYR A 9 1.73 22.07 13.18
N MET A 10 2.33 23.05 13.87
CA MET A 10 1.69 23.88 14.91
C MET A 10 0.54 24.76 14.39
N PHE A 11 0.46 24.98 13.08
CA PHE A 11 -0.58 25.79 12.43
C PHE A 11 -1.77 24.97 11.91
N LEU A 12 -1.74 23.65 12.09
CA LEU A 12 -2.85 22.80 11.68
C LEU A 12 -3.97 22.84 12.74
N PRO A 13 -5.21 23.15 12.35
CA PRO A 13 -6.28 23.45 13.29
C PRO A 13 -6.82 22.21 14.00
N THR A 14 -6.59 21.01 13.47
CA THR A 14 -7.11 19.75 13.98
C THR A 14 -6.01 18.73 14.18
N GLU A 15 -6.15 17.89 15.21
CA GLU A 15 -5.27 16.73 15.43
C GLU A 15 -5.25 15.78 14.22
N LYS A 16 -6.38 15.62 13.54
CA LYS A 16 -6.49 14.87 12.28
C LYS A 16 -5.55 15.41 11.21
N ASP A 17 -5.54 16.73 11.00
CA ASP A 17 -4.71 17.36 9.97
C ASP A 17 -3.22 17.16 10.26
N VAL A 18 -2.82 17.17 11.54
CA VAL A 18 -1.44 16.89 11.95
C VAL A 18 -1.05 15.45 11.63
N TRP A 19 -1.92 14.47 11.92
CA TRP A 19 -1.68 13.06 11.57
C TRP A 19 -1.65 12.83 10.07
N ASP A 20 -2.55 13.46 9.30
CA ASP A 20 -2.57 13.38 7.84
C ASP A 20 -1.31 13.99 7.23
N ALA A 21 -0.85 15.14 7.72
CA ALA A 21 0.36 15.79 7.22
C ALA A 21 1.64 15.02 7.59
N ILE A 22 1.70 14.41 8.78
CA ILE A 22 2.80 13.50 9.17
C ILE A 22 2.77 12.26 8.27
N ARG A 23 1.59 11.68 8.04
CA ARG A 23 1.40 10.55 7.13
C ARG A 23 1.83 10.93 5.72
N GLU A 24 1.45 12.05 5.16
CA GLU A 24 1.84 12.41 3.79
C GLU A 24 3.35 12.71 3.66
N THR A 25 3.93 13.40 4.65
CA THR A 25 5.35 13.80 4.61
C THR A 25 6.29 12.63 4.86
N TYR A 26 5.86 11.67 5.68
CA TYR A 26 6.67 10.53 6.11
C TYR A 26 6.11 9.18 5.65
N SER A 27 5.02 9.17 4.86
CA SER A 27 4.48 7.97 4.21
C SER A 27 5.57 7.44 3.33
N ASP A 28 6.04 6.26 3.68
CA ASP A 28 7.28 5.75 3.18
C ASP A 28 7.14 5.42 1.68
N ALA A 29 7.76 6.23 0.83
CA ALA A 29 7.88 5.89 -0.60
C ALA A 29 8.59 4.54 -0.78
N GLU A 30 9.37 4.12 0.23
CA GLU A 30 9.93 2.78 0.31
C GLU A 30 8.82 1.72 0.38
N ASN A 31 7.74 1.94 1.14
CA ASN A 31 6.59 1.03 1.20
C ASN A 31 5.91 0.90 -0.17
N ALA A 32 5.68 2.01 -0.88
CA ALA A 32 5.16 1.97 -2.26
C ALA A 32 6.08 1.18 -3.22
N SER A 33 7.41 1.35 -3.10
CA SER A 33 8.39 0.61 -3.90
C SER A 33 8.44 -0.89 -3.57
N GLN A 34 8.24 -1.24 -2.29
CA GLN A 34 8.20 -2.62 -1.81
C GLN A 34 6.93 -3.33 -2.31
N ILE A 35 5.76 -2.68 -2.22
CA ILE A 35 4.50 -3.18 -2.79
C ILE A 35 4.63 -3.40 -4.30
N PHE A 36 5.25 -2.46 -5.02
CA PHE A 36 5.47 -2.61 -6.46
C PHE A 36 6.35 -3.82 -6.79
N LYS A 37 7.44 -4.02 -6.04
CA LYS A 37 8.32 -5.20 -6.18
C LYS A 37 7.59 -6.50 -5.89
N LEU A 38 6.81 -6.58 -4.81
CA LEU A 38 6.01 -7.75 -4.45
C LEU A 38 4.99 -8.09 -5.54
N LYS A 39 4.27 -7.08 -6.07
CA LYS A 39 3.36 -7.26 -7.21
C LYS A 39 4.06 -7.80 -8.44
N MET A 40 5.22 -7.24 -8.79
CA MET A 40 6.01 -7.71 -9.92
C MET A 40 6.45 -9.17 -9.74
N TRP A 41 6.86 -9.56 -8.53
CA TRP A 41 7.28 -10.92 -8.22
C TRP A 41 6.13 -11.93 -8.31
N LEU A 42 4.94 -11.55 -7.85
CA LEU A 42 3.72 -12.36 -8.01
C LEU A 42 3.35 -12.54 -9.49
N TRP A 43 3.36 -11.45 -10.27
CA TRP A 43 2.99 -11.47 -11.68
C TRP A 43 3.94 -12.28 -12.57
N GLN A 44 5.25 -12.22 -12.30
CA GLN A 44 6.25 -12.93 -13.08
C GLN A 44 6.38 -14.41 -12.70
N ARG A 45 5.78 -14.83 -11.58
CA ARG A 45 5.90 -16.20 -11.10
C ARG A 45 5.04 -17.14 -11.92
N LYS A 46 5.65 -18.22 -12.38
CA LYS A 46 4.99 -19.38 -12.98
C LYS A 46 5.40 -20.61 -12.18
N GLN A 47 4.51 -21.59 -12.06
CA GLN A 47 4.76 -22.82 -11.32
C GLN A 47 5.97 -23.58 -11.89
N GLY A 48 6.05 -23.73 -13.21
CA GLY A 48 7.10 -24.52 -13.86
C GLY A 48 7.01 -25.99 -13.45
N ASP A 49 8.17 -26.64 -13.27
CA ASP A 49 8.28 -28.03 -12.80
C ASP A 49 8.22 -28.20 -11.28
N ARG A 50 7.88 -27.13 -10.53
CA ARG A 50 7.79 -27.22 -9.07
C ARG A 50 6.53 -27.98 -8.65
N GLU A 51 6.66 -28.68 -7.54
CA GLU A 51 5.54 -29.32 -6.87
C GLU A 51 4.50 -28.26 -6.45
N VAL A 52 3.22 -28.59 -6.65
CA VAL A 52 2.10 -27.63 -6.51
C VAL A 52 2.07 -27.05 -5.11
N THR A 53 2.31 -27.88 -4.08
CA THR A 53 2.29 -27.44 -2.69
C THR A 53 3.42 -26.44 -2.42
N GLU A 54 4.64 -26.73 -2.87
CA GLU A 54 5.77 -25.80 -2.72
C GLU A 54 5.54 -24.45 -3.42
N TYR A 55 4.98 -24.46 -4.62
CA TYR A 55 4.64 -23.24 -5.35
C TYR A 55 3.55 -22.44 -4.63
N TYR A 56 2.48 -23.12 -4.20
CA TYR A 56 1.35 -22.49 -3.53
C TYR A 56 1.75 -21.86 -2.18
N THR A 57 2.51 -22.57 -1.34
CA THR A 57 2.99 -22.03 -0.06
C THR A 57 3.84 -20.78 -0.26
N LYS A 58 4.70 -20.76 -1.29
CA LYS A 58 5.52 -19.59 -1.60
C LYS A 58 4.72 -18.42 -2.19
N MET A 59 3.66 -18.69 -2.95
CA MET A 59 2.73 -17.64 -3.41
C MET A 59 1.97 -17.05 -2.22
N LEU A 60 1.48 -17.91 -1.33
CA LEU A 60 0.72 -17.50 -0.14
C LEU A 60 1.53 -16.53 0.75
N GLY A 61 2.81 -16.81 0.99
CA GLY A 61 3.67 -15.91 1.75
C GLY A 61 3.83 -14.53 1.10
N LEU A 62 4.02 -14.47 -0.22
CA LEU A 62 4.11 -13.19 -0.94
C LEU A 62 2.81 -12.40 -0.91
N TRP A 63 1.65 -13.09 -0.88
CA TRP A 63 0.35 -12.44 -0.71
C TRP A 63 0.17 -11.86 0.69
N GLN A 64 0.63 -12.57 1.72
CA GLN A 64 0.58 -12.08 3.10
C GLN A 64 1.49 -10.85 3.28
N ASP A 65 2.71 -10.88 2.74
CA ASP A 65 3.61 -9.72 2.76
C ASP A 65 3.01 -8.52 2.04
N LEU A 66 2.29 -8.76 0.95
CA LEU A 66 1.60 -7.71 0.21
C LEU A 66 0.42 -7.13 0.99
N ASP A 67 -0.35 -7.96 1.70
CA ASP A 67 -1.46 -7.54 2.54
C ASP A 67 -0.99 -6.72 3.75
N LEU A 68 0.12 -7.14 4.37
CA LEU A 68 0.75 -6.42 5.48
C LEU A 68 1.34 -5.07 5.05
N ASN A 69 1.96 -5.01 3.87
CA ASN A 69 2.57 -3.77 3.36
C ASN A 69 1.55 -2.84 2.71
N CYS A 70 0.39 -3.35 2.27
CA CYS A 70 -0.78 -2.54 1.93
C CYS A 70 -1.42 -2.02 3.23
N GLU A 71 -0.74 -1.09 3.91
CA GLU A 71 -1.37 -0.17 4.85
C GLU A 71 -2.32 0.77 4.08
N GLU A 72 -3.42 0.23 3.57
CA GLU A 72 -4.60 1.02 3.26
C GLU A 72 -5.45 0.92 4.53
N GLU A 73 -5.42 1.96 5.38
CA GLU A 73 -6.37 2.07 6.48
C GLU A 73 -7.78 2.03 5.88
N TRP A 74 -8.43 0.88 5.98
CA TRP A 74 -9.80 0.69 5.54
C TRP A 74 -10.74 1.40 6.51
N GLU A 75 -11.13 2.64 6.19
CA GLU A 75 -12.28 3.29 6.82
C GLU A 75 -13.57 2.71 6.18
N CYS A 76 -13.99 1.57 6.73
CA CYS A 76 -15.07 0.63 6.38
C CYS A 76 -16.42 1.18 5.84
N THR A 77 -16.60 2.49 5.64
CA THR A 77 -17.86 3.10 5.18
C THR A 77 -17.77 3.82 3.82
N GLY A 78 -16.58 4.13 3.30
CA GLY A 78 -16.41 4.85 2.02
C GLY A 78 -15.78 4.05 0.86
N ASP A 79 -15.27 2.87 1.16
CA ASP A 79 -14.23 2.21 0.33
C ASP A 79 -14.74 1.62 -0.98
N SER A 80 -16.02 1.28 -1.08
CA SER A 80 -16.59 0.73 -2.33
C SER A 80 -16.50 1.74 -3.48
N VAL A 81 -16.62 3.03 -3.18
CA VAL A 81 -16.53 4.12 -4.17
C VAL A 81 -15.08 4.41 -4.54
N GLN A 82 -14.16 4.41 -3.56
CA GLN A 82 -12.73 4.60 -3.83
C GLN A 82 -12.12 3.43 -4.62
N PHE A 83 -12.46 2.19 -4.26
CA PHE A 83 -12.00 1.00 -4.95
C PHE A 83 -12.45 1.00 -6.41
N LYS A 84 -13.73 1.33 -6.66
CA LYS A 84 -14.28 1.46 -8.01
C LYS A 84 -13.53 2.51 -8.83
N LYS A 85 -13.26 3.68 -8.25
CA LYS A 85 -12.51 4.76 -8.91
C LYS A 85 -11.04 4.40 -9.19
N LYS A 86 -10.39 3.67 -8.28
CA LYS A 86 -9.01 3.15 -8.48
C LYS A 86 -8.94 2.07 -9.56
N MET A 87 -9.96 1.23 -9.68
CA MET A 87 -10.08 0.23 -10.76
C MET A 87 -10.25 0.92 -12.13
N GLU A 88 -11.17 1.88 -12.24
CA GLU A 88 -11.43 2.64 -13.47
C GLU A 88 -10.20 3.44 -13.96
N ASN A 89 -9.40 4.01 -13.04
CA ASN A 89 -8.15 4.70 -13.40
C ASN A 89 -7.06 3.74 -13.90
N ARG A 90 -6.99 2.51 -13.39
CA ARG A 90 -6.03 1.49 -13.86
C ARG A 90 -6.41 0.98 -15.25
N GLU A 91 -7.70 0.84 -15.53
CA GLU A 91 -8.21 0.50 -16.86
C GLU A 91 -7.99 1.65 -17.86
N SER A 92 -8.13 2.91 -17.44
CA SER A 92 -7.88 4.07 -18.31
C SER A 92 -6.39 4.32 -18.60
N SER A 93 -5.49 3.81 -17.75
CA SER A 93 -4.04 3.96 -17.93
C SER A 93 -3.41 2.85 -18.76
N SER A 94 -4.19 1.86 -19.23
CA SER A 94 -3.73 0.78 -20.10
C SER A 94 -4.04 1.02 -21.59
N PHE A 95 -4.35 2.26 -21.97
CA PHE A 95 -4.53 2.70 -23.36
C PHE A 95 -3.43 3.68 -23.79
#